data_AF-A0A1I7IGA2-F1
#
_entry.id   AF-A0A1I7IGA2-F1
#
_cell.length_a   1.000
_cell.length_b   1.000
_cell.length_c   1.000
_cell.angle_alpha   90.00
_cell.angle_beta   90.00
_cell.angle_gamma   90.00
#
_symmetry.space_group_name_H-M   'P 1'
#
loop_
_entity.id
_entity.type
_entity.pdbx_description
1 polymer ?
#
loop_
_entity_poly.entity_id
_entity_poly.type
_entity_poly.pdbx_seq_one_letter_code
_entity_poly.pdbx_strand_id
1 'polypeptide(L)'
;MEGENALKKAEIFHDGVWVIKKLRAAIPEDPFEVLVNDRSMGMAKLLSFAKCVSNTSRFPQVLVIYSSGYLRLKAGADPTPPLTFGQSLILGPAISGTSTSCPKKTLFFHPQLKRVAIDTSQLNQNGTGRLLIRITASRANRLLKSGKTNQIMALTWLLTLEEPHDLATILHVTGTFEFTEDVIPDPMQTRTFESVRLLQISTMFIDNVRHDVDALRLHVENDVVTLSYDSSLANLLLPVTPRSLSPAMPVFDSIHSDDAGRPNGNTPSYRIRINSITGPTTGPIMVRAFFNSSRNLRHDNMGLWVFQQGPALIRKGTTGNIGYTVTASVNAHSLEAV
;
A
#
# COMPACT_ATOMS: atom_id res chain seq x y z
N MET A 1 15.52 -5.96 -34.21
CA MET A 1 14.06 -5.98 -34.47
C MET A 1 13.24 -6.82 -33.49
N GLU A 2 13.80 -7.81 -32.77
CA GLU A 2 13.03 -8.60 -31.77
C GLU A 2 12.78 -7.87 -30.43
N GLY A 3 13.63 -6.90 -30.05
CA GLY A 3 13.49 -6.13 -28.80
C GLY A 3 12.32 -5.15 -28.77
N GLU A 4 12.07 -4.42 -29.86
CA GLU A 4 10.90 -3.53 -29.98
C GLU A 4 9.58 -4.30 -29.96
N ASN A 5 9.57 -5.52 -30.51
CA ASN A 5 8.38 -6.36 -30.57
C ASN A 5 8.04 -6.98 -29.19
N ALA A 6 9.04 -7.21 -28.34
CA ALA A 6 8.83 -7.62 -26.94
C ALA A 6 8.37 -6.46 -26.04
N LEU A 7 8.87 -5.24 -26.27
CA LEU A 7 8.42 -4.02 -25.58
C LEU A 7 6.96 -3.67 -25.92
N LYS A 8 6.54 -3.80 -27.18
CA LYS A 8 5.14 -3.62 -27.61
C LYS A 8 4.19 -4.69 -27.03
N LYS A 9 4.65 -5.92 -26.78
CA LYS A 9 3.84 -7.00 -26.16
C LYS A 9 3.61 -6.83 -24.66
N ALA A 10 4.44 -6.03 -23.99
CA ALA A 10 4.32 -5.73 -22.57
C ALA A 10 3.32 -4.59 -22.31
N GLU A 11 3.19 -3.67 -23.25
CA GLU A 11 2.22 -2.58 -23.21
C GLU A 11 0.80 -3.10 -23.44
N ILE A 12 -0.11 -2.73 -22.56
CA ILE A 12 -1.52 -3.14 -22.61
C ILE A 12 -2.47 -1.95 -22.81
N PHE A 13 -1.95 -0.72 -22.66
CA PHE A 13 -2.66 0.52 -22.93
C PHE A 13 -1.66 1.66 -23.18
N HIS A 14 -1.95 2.49 -24.17
CA HIS A 14 -1.23 3.72 -24.47
C HIS A 14 -2.14 4.71 -25.22
N ASP A 15 -2.30 5.93 -24.72
CA ASP A 15 -3.11 6.98 -25.35
C ASP A 15 -2.34 8.29 -25.65
N GLY A 16 -1.01 8.28 -25.45
CA GLY A 16 -0.15 9.45 -25.62
C GLY A 16 0.11 10.22 -24.32
N VAL A 17 -0.75 10.03 -23.31
CA VAL A 17 -0.59 10.62 -21.97
C VAL A 17 -0.27 9.55 -20.94
N TRP A 18 -0.92 8.40 -21.03
CA TRP A 18 -0.79 7.28 -20.11
C TRP A 18 -0.25 6.05 -20.81
N VAL A 19 0.54 5.29 -20.07
CA VAL A 19 1.08 4.00 -20.49
C VAL A 19 0.91 2.99 -19.36
N ILE A 20 0.33 1.85 -19.68
CA ILE A 20 0.17 0.73 -18.75
C ILE A 20 0.88 -0.49 -19.32
N LYS A 21 1.78 -1.08 -18.52
CA LYS A 21 2.64 -2.19 -18.93
C LYS A 21 2.58 -3.34 -17.94
N LYS A 22 2.64 -4.57 -18.48
CA LYS A 22 2.94 -5.80 -17.75
C LYS A 22 4.45 -5.93 -17.64
N LEU A 23 4.97 -5.98 -16.44
CA LEU A 23 6.40 -6.15 -16.18
C LEU A 23 6.71 -7.58 -15.75
N ARG A 24 7.93 -8.03 -16.08
CA ARG A 24 8.47 -9.28 -15.54
C ARG A 24 8.98 -9.01 -14.13
N ALA A 25 8.56 -9.81 -13.17
CA ALA A 25 9.05 -9.74 -11.80
C ALA A 25 9.08 -11.15 -11.20
N ALA A 26 10.14 -11.44 -10.45
CA ALA A 26 10.27 -12.68 -9.68
C ALA A 26 9.49 -12.56 -8.37
N ILE A 27 8.16 -12.63 -8.49
CA ILE A 27 7.23 -12.59 -7.36
C ILE A 27 6.78 -14.02 -7.08
N PRO A 28 6.84 -14.52 -5.84
CA PRO A 28 6.41 -15.89 -5.49
C PRO A 28 4.94 -16.15 -5.83
N GLU A 29 4.08 -15.16 -5.60
CA GLU A 29 2.64 -15.21 -5.81
C GLU A 29 2.27 -15.51 -7.27
N ASP A 30 1.13 -16.17 -7.46
CA ASP A 30 0.58 -16.50 -8.77
C ASP A 30 0.25 -15.22 -9.55
N PRO A 31 0.30 -15.24 -10.89
CA PRO A 31 -0.14 -14.09 -11.67
C PRO A 31 -1.65 -13.87 -11.57
N PHE A 32 -2.10 -12.64 -11.80
CA PHE A 32 -3.50 -12.25 -11.87
C PHE A 32 -3.92 -11.93 -13.31
N GLU A 33 -5.23 -12.04 -13.59
CA GLU A 33 -5.82 -11.62 -14.85
C GLU A 33 -5.88 -10.09 -14.93
N VAL A 34 -5.52 -9.54 -16.09
CA VAL A 34 -5.59 -8.11 -16.36
C VAL A 34 -6.70 -7.83 -17.37
N LEU A 35 -7.62 -6.93 -17.02
CA LEU A 35 -8.64 -6.41 -17.94
C LEU A 35 -8.41 -4.91 -18.16
N VAL A 36 -8.57 -4.42 -19.40
CA VAL A 36 -8.65 -2.98 -19.71
C VAL A 36 -9.95 -2.74 -20.46
N ASN A 37 -10.84 -1.91 -19.92
CA ASN A 37 -12.20 -1.69 -20.42
C ASN A 37 -12.91 -3.03 -20.73
N ASP A 38 -12.90 -3.93 -19.75
CA ASP A 38 -13.46 -5.29 -19.81
C ASP A 38 -12.84 -6.25 -20.84
N ARG A 39 -11.78 -5.84 -21.56
CA ARG A 39 -11.05 -6.73 -22.49
C ARG A 39 -9.86 -7.37 -21.79
N SER A 40 -9.73 -8.69 -21.92
CA SER A 40 -8.62 -9.43 -21.34
C SER A 40 -7.30 -9.09 -22.03
N MET A 41 -6.30 -8.74 -21.22
CA MET A 41 -4.92 -8.46 -21.62
C MET A 41 -3.95 -9.57 -21.19
N GLY A 42 -4.51 -10.71 -20.75
CA GLY A 42 -3.77 -11.87 -20.27
C GLY A 42 -3.36 -11.76 -18.80
N MET A 43 -2.36 -12.55 -18.41
CA MET A 43 -1.92 -12.67 -17.02
C MET A 43 -0.68 -11.81 -16.74
N ALA A 44 -0.56 -11.27 -15.53
CA ALA A 44 0.61 -10.50 -15.09
C ALA A 44 0.93 -10.75 -13.61
N LYS A 45 2.21 -10.58 -13.22
CA LYS A 45 2.61 -10.52 -11.81
C LYS A 45 2.86 -9.09 -11.32
N LEU A 46 3.16 -8.18 -12.25
CA LEU A 46 3.44 -6.78 -11.96
C LEU A 46 2.83 -5.92 -13.07
N LEU A 47 2.05 -4.92 -12.68
CA LEU A 47 1.62 -3.84 -13.56
C LEU A 47 2.33 -2.56 -13.18
N SER A 48 2.71 -1.77 -14.20
CA SER A 48 3.19 -0.41 -14.01
C SER A 48 2.32 0.57 -14.77
N PHE A 49 1.99 1.67 -14.11
CA PHE A 49 1.27 2.81 -14.64
C PHE A 49 2.25 3.97 -14.72
N ALA A 50 2.36 4.56 -15.90
CA ALA A 50 3.26 5.66 -16.18
C ALA A 50 2.51 6.77 -16.91
N LYS A 51 2.90 8.02 -16.63
CA LYS A 51 2.31 9.20 -17.22
C LYS A 51 3.37 10.03 -17.92
N CYS A 52 3.02 10.59 -19.07
CA CYS A 52 3.85 11.51 -19.82
C CYS A 52 4.13 12.78 -19.03
N VAL A 53 5.40 13.19 -18.96
CA VAL A 53 5.77 14.53 -18.49
C VAL A 53 5.54 15.52 -19.64
N SER A 54 4.78 16.58 -19.36
CA SER A 54 4.40 17.61 -20.32
C SER A 54 5.60 18.11 -21.14
N ASN A 55 5.41 18.24 -22.46
CA ASN A 55 6.45 18.68 -23.41
C ASN A 55 7.70 17.78 -23.47
N THR A 56 7.60 16.52 -23.05
CA THR A 56 8.67 15.53 -23.19
C THR A 56 8.13 14.22 -23.78
N SER A 57 9.03 13.29 -24.10
CA SER A 57 8.68 11.92 -24.48
C SER A 57 8.86 10.91 -23.32
N ARG A 58 8.98 11.39 -22.08
CA ARG A 58 9.31 10.57 -20.92
C ARG A 58 8.05 10.15 -20.16
N PHE A 59 8.03 8.90 -19.71
CA PHE A 59 6.92 8.28 -18.99
C PHE A 59 7.41 7.70 -17.65
N PRO A 60 7.67 8.55 -16.63
CA PRO A 60 7.93 8.07 -15.28
C PRO A 60 6.79 7.18 -14.79
N GLN A 61 7.15 6.08 -14.13
CA GLN A 61 6.18 5.26 -13.40
C GLN A 61 5.68 6.04 -12.19
N VAL A 62 4.38 5.97 -11.92
CA VAL A 62 3.74 6.67 -10.78
C VAL A 62 3.04 5.71 -9.84
N LEU A 63 2.62 4.54 -10.36
CA LEU A 63 2.01 3.47 -9.59
C LEU A 63 2.48 2.12 -10.14
N VAL A 64 2.75 1.17 -9.24
CA VAL A 64 2.94 -0.23 -9.58
C VAL A 64 2.08 -1.12 -8.69
N ILE A 65 1.58 -2.23 -9.26
CA ILE A 65 0.70 -3.19 -8.59
C ILE A 65 1.29 -4.59 -8.72
N TYR A 66 1.59 -5.21 -7.58
CA TYR A 66 2.15 -6.56 -7.49
C TYR A 66 1.06 -7.60 -7.26
N SER A 67 1.28 -8.83 -7.71
CA SER A 67 0.35 -9.95 -7.48
C SER A 67 0.16 -10.31 -6.01
N SER A 68 1.09 -9.90 -5.15
CA SER A 68 1.02 -9.96 -3.69
C SER A 68 0.15 -8.86 -3.06
N GLY A 69 -0.51 -8.03 -3.87
CA GLY A 69 -1.32 -6.88 -3.45
C GLY A 69 -0.53 -5.76 -2.77
N TYR A 70 0.78 -5.72 -3.00
CA TYR A 70 1.61 -4.56 -2.70
C TYR A 70 1.41 -3.52 -3.81
N LEU A 71 1.32 -2.27 -3.42
CA LEU A 71 1.26 -1.10 -4.28
C LEU A 71 2.44 -0.20 -3.95
N ARG A 72 3.06 0.41 -4.96
CA ARG A 72 4.03 1.49 -4.72
C ARG A 72 3.66 2.69 -5.56
N LEU A 73 3.76 3.86 -4.94
CA LEU A 73 3.41 5.15 -5.51
C LEU A 73 4.56 6.13 -5.39
N LYS A 74 4.71 7.01 -6.37
CA LYS A 74 5.60 8.17 -6.32
C LYS A 74 5.00 9.33 -7.12
N ALA A 75 5.50 10.54 -6.90
CA ALA A 75 5.06 11.71 -7.64
C ALA A 75 5.30 11.58 -9.16
N GLY A 76 4.61 12.39 -9.94
CA GLY A 76 4.70 12.43 -11.40
C GLY A 76 6.00 13.01 -11.95
N ALA A 77 6.81 13.66 -11.11
CA ALA A 77 8.10 14.21 -11.54
C ALA A 77 9.07 13.13 -12.02
N ASP A 78 9.90 13.51 -13.00
CA ASP A 78 10.98 12.71 -13.56
C ASP A 78 12.31 13.47 -13.53
N PRO A 79 12.90 13.71 -12.33
CA PRO A 79 14.20 14.33 -12.20
C PRO A 79 15.32 13.38 -12.66
N THR A 80 16.55 13.88 -12.68
CA THR A 80 17.77 13.07 -12.89
C THR A 80 18.61 13.11 -11.61
N PRO A 81 18.78 12.00 -10.88
CA PRO A 81 18.25 10.66 -11.16
C PRO A 81 16.71 10.55 -10.95
N PRO A 82 16.02 9.58 -11.58
CA PRO A 82 14.59 9.41 -11.39
C PRO A 82 14.21 9.08 -9.95
N LEU A 83 13.06 9.59 -9.51
CA LEU A 83 12.49 9.25 -8.20
C LEU A 83 12.29 7.74 -8.08
N THR A 84 12.67 7.20 -6.93
CA THR A 84 12.43 5.80 -6.59
C THR A 84 11.10 5.66 -5.84
N PHE A 85 10.67 4.43 -5.56
CA PHE A 85 9.40 4.19 -4.87
C PHE A 85 9.55 4.18 -3.34
N GLY A 86 10.63 3.62 -2.78
CA GLY A 86 10.99 3.57 -1.35
C GLY A 86 10.04 2.85 -0.39
N GLN A 87 8.73 2.90 -0.64
CA GLN A 87 7.69 2.40 0.24
C GLN A 87 6.72 1.53 -0.54
N SER A 88 6.13 0.56 0.15
CA SER A 88 5.06 -0.29 -0.39
C SER A 88 3.85 -0.25 0.52
N LEU A 89 2.73 0.26 0.01
CA LEU A 89 1.42 0.09 0.62
C LEU A 89 0.95 -1.35 0.39
N ILE A 90 0.42 -1.99 1.43
CA ILE A 90 -0.07 -3.37 1.36
C ILE A 90 -1.58 -3.33 1.52
N LEU A 91 -2.30 -3.86 0.53
CA LEU A 91 -3.75 -3.90 0.53
C LEU A 91 -4.25 -4.81 1.67
N GLY A 92 -4.80 -4.19 2.70
CA GLY A 92 -5.36 -4.88 3.87
C GLY A 92 -6.86 -5.20 3.73
N PRO A 93 -7.49 -5.60 4.85
CA PRO A 93 -6.90 -5.78 6.18
C PRO A 93 -6.05 -7.05 6.33
N ALA A 94 -5.24 -7.08 7.39
CA ALA A 94 -4.48 -8.23 7.87
C ALA A 94 -4.80 -8.52 9.34
N ILE A 95 -4.74 -9.79 9.73
CA ILE A 95 -5.14 -10.23 11.08
C ILE A 95 -4.12 -11.22 11.62
N SER A 96 -3.69 -11.02 12.86
CA SER A 96 -3.00 -12.06 13.62
C SER A 96 -3.96 -12.71 14.59
N GLY A 97 -4.14 -14.02 14.47
CA GLY A 97 -5.08 -14.77 15.27
C GLY A 97 -5.16 -16.24 14.88
N THR A 98 -6.27 -16.87 15.21
CA THR A 98 -6.63 -18.21 14.74
C THR A 98 -7.91 -18.15 13.93
N SER A 99 -8.13 -19.16 13.10
CA SER A 99 -9.39 -19.33 12.36
C SER A 99 -9.82 -20.80 12.40
N THR A 100 -11.01 -21.10 11.88
CA THR A 100 -11.51 -22.49 11.80
C THR A 100 -10.56 -23.38 11.01
N SER A 101 -10.04 -22.90 9.87
CA SER A 101 -9.07 -23.63 9.05
C SER A 101 -7.63 -23.59 9.59
N CYS A 102 -7.30 -22.59 10.41
CA CYS A 102 -5.95 -22.36 10.95
C CYS A 102 -6.00 -22.20 12.48
N PRO A 103 -6.04 -23.31 13.23
CA PRO A 103 -6.14 -23.28 14.69
C PRO A 103 -4.86 -22.81 15.39
N LYS A 104 -3.72 -22.77 14.67
CA LYS A 104 -2.48 -22.20 15.18
C LYS A 104 -2.45 -20.71 14.91
N LYS A 105 -1.87 -19.94 15.85
CA LYS A 105 -1.65 -18.50 15.69
C LYS A 105 -0.93 -18.23 14.37
N THR A 106 -1.56 -17.40 13.56
CA THR A 106 -1.16 -17.13 12.18
C THR A 106 -1.39 -15.65 11.88
N LEU A 107 -0.47 -15.05 11.12
CA LEU A 107 -0.64 -13.71 10.56
C LEU A 107 -1.16 -13.83 9.12
N PHE A 108 -2.44 -13.56 8.93
CA PHE A 108 -3.13 -13.50 7.64
C PHE A 108 -2.90 -12.12 7.02
N PHE A 109 -1.90 -11.98 6.15
CA PHE A 109 -1.37 -10.67 5.76
C PHE A 109 -1.12 -10.47 4.26
N HIS A 110 -0.87 -11.53 3.49
CA HIS A 110 -0.54 -11.41 2.08
C HIS A 110 -1.79 -11.61 1.21
N PRO A 111 -2.33 -10.55 0.58
CA PRO A 111 -3.33 -10.74 -0.46
C PRO A 111 -2.73 -11.38 -1.71
N GLN A 112 -3.38 -12.42 -2.22
CA GLN A 112 -3.12 -12.92 -3.56
C GLN A 112 -4.12 -12.27 -4.50
N LEU A 113 -3.67 -11.51 -5.51
CA LEU A 113 -4.58 -10.93 -6.50
C LEU A 113 -5.07 -12.02 -7.47
N LYS A 114 -6.35 -11.96 -7.83
CA LYS A 114 -6.97 -12.80 -8.87
C LYS A 114 -7.14 -12.01 -10.16
N ARG A 115 -7.62 -10.77 -10.05
CA ARG A 115 -7.95 -9.91 -11.18
C ARG A 115 -7.68 -8.45 -10.85
N VAL A 116 -7.18 -7.72 -11.86
CA VAL A 116 -7.10 -6.26 -11.89
C VAL A 116 -7.80 -5.78 -13.16
N ALA A 117 -8.91 -5.06 -13.01
CA ALA A 117 -9.66 -4.46 -14.10
C ALA A 117 -9.46 -2.95 -14.10
N ILE A 118 -9.02 -2.41 -15.22
CA ILE A 118 -8.66 -1.01 -15.41
C ILE A 118 -9.70 -0.38 -16.31
N ASP A 119 -10.34 0.67 -15.81
CA ASP A 119 -11.30 1.48 -16.55
C ASP A 119 -10.65 2.82 -16.89
N THR A 120 -10.51 3.05 -18.20
CA THR A 120 -9.85 4.23 -18.77
C THR A 120 -10.85 5.27 -19.27
N SER A 121 -12.15 5.05 -19.07
CA SER A 121 -13.21 5.95 -19.54
C SER A 121 -13.10 7.36 -18.96
N GLN A 122 -12.52 7.51 -17.77
CA GLN A 122 -12.38 8.80 -17.08
C GLN A 122 -11.09 9.56 -17.44
N LEU A 123 -10.16 8.97 -18.20
CA LEU A 123 -8.94 9.66 -18.61
C LEU A 123 -9.22 10.93 -19.43
N ASN A 124 -10.24 10.87 -20.29
CA ASN A 124 -10.61 11.95 -21.20
C ASN A 124 -11.86 12.73 -20.75
N GLN A 125 -12.42 12.43 -19.58
CA GLN A 125 -13.62 13.09 -19.07
C GLN A 125 -13.25 14.30 -18.20
N ASN A 126 -13.81 15.46 -18.56
CA ASN A 126 -13.79 16.69 -17.76
C ASN A 126 -12.38 17.18 -17.34
N GLY A 127 -11.34 16.80 -18.08
CA GLY A 127 -9.95 17.16 -17.75
C GLY A 127 -9.45 16.57 -16.43
N THR A 128 -10.09 15.51 -15.92
CA THR A 128 -9.74 14.95 -14.60
C THR A 128 -8.52 14.02 -14.64
N GLY A 129 -8.22 13.41 -15.80
CA GLY A 129 -7.07 12.51 -15.97
C GLY A 129 -7.09 11.27 -15.06
N ARG A 130 -8.27 10.88 -14.55
CA ARG A 130 -8.44 9.85 -13.52
C ARG A 130 -8.43 8.44 -14.10
N LEU A 131 -7.82 7.51 -13.36
CA LEU A 131 -7.85 6.07 -13.62
C LEU A 131 -8.60 5.32 -12.53
N LEU A 132 -9.57 4.51 -12.92
CA LEU A 132 -10.28 3.61 -12.02
C LEU A 132 -9.72 2.19 -12.14
N ILE A 133 -9.37 1.59 -11.02
CA ILE A 133 -8.76 0.25 -10.96
C ILE A 133 -9.53 -0.60 -9.95
N ARG A 134 -10.19 -1.64 -10.43
CA ARG A 134 -10.91 -2.61 -9.59
C ARG A 134 -10.04 -3.85 -9.40
N ILE A 135 -9.84 -4.23 -8.15
CA ILE A 135 -9.00 -5.37 -7.77
C ILE A 135 -9.85 -6.38 -7.01
N THR A 136 -9.67 -7.65 -7.34
CA THR A 136 -10.29 -8.76 -6.61
C THR A 136 -9.21 -9.73 -6.16
N ALA A 137 -9.22 -10.07 -4.87
CA ALA A 137 -8.34 -11.09 -4.33
C ALA A 137 -8.79 -12.50 -4.75
N SER A 138 -7.83 -13.40 -4.83
CA SER A 138 -8.06 -14.83 -4.95
C SER A 138 -8.49 -15.38 -3.60
N ARG A 139 -9.55 -16.20 -3.61
CA ARG A 139 -9.80 -17.16 -2.54
C ARG A 139 -8.92 -18.36 -2.86
N ALA A 140 -7.65 -18.34 -2.44
CA ALA A 140 -6.76 -19.45 -2.73
C ALA A 140 -7.33 -20.74 -2.13
N ASN A 141 -7.70 -21.73 -2.95
CA ASN A 141 -8.10 -23.08 -2.51
C ASN A 141 -6.91 -23.94 -2.07
N ARG A 142 -5.69 -23.42 -2.18
CA ARG A 142 -4.47 -24.08 -1.70
C ARG A 142 -4.00 -23.34 -0.46
N LEU A 143 -4.08 -24.04 0.67
CA LEU A 143 -3.22 -23.80 1.81
C LEU A 143 -1.78 -23.85 1.31
N LEU A 144 -1.19 -22.71 0.95
CA LEU A 144 0.25 -22.62 0.86
C LEU A 144 0.78 -23.03 2.24
N LYS A 145 1.80 -23.88 2.29
CA LYS A 145 2.40 -24.39 3.55
C LYS A 145 2.74 -23.28 4.55
N SER A 146 2.85 -22.04 4.10
CA SER A 146 2.82 -20.84 4.93
C SER A 146 1.40 -20.25 4.93
N GLY A 147 0.65 -20.38 6.03
CA GLY A 147 -0.66 -19.73 6.26
C GLY A 147 -0.64 -18.20 6.28
N LYS A 148 0.27 -17.56 5.54
CA LYS A 148 0.51 -16.12 5.51
C LYS A 148 -0.45 -15.36 4.60
N THR A 149 -1.32 -16.04 3.85
CA THR A 149 -2.26 -15.42 2.92
C THR A 149 -3.54 -14.96 3.63
N ASN A 150 -4.22 -13.96 3.09
CA ASN A 150 -5.50 -13.42 3.55
C ASN A 150 -6.71 -14.36 3.31
N GLN A 151 -6.50 -15.68 3.26
CA GLN A 151 -7.51 -16.68 2.85
C GLN A 151 -8.81 -16.71 3.66
N ILE A 152 -8.77 -16.11 4.86
CA ILE A 152 -9.89 -16.01 5.79
C ILE A 152 -10.89 -14.90 5.43
N MET A 153 -10.57 -14.11 4.40
CA MET A 153 -11.37 -12.96 3.96
C MET A 153 -11.56 -12.97 2.44
N ALA A 154 -12.77 -12.69 1.99
CA ALA A 154 -13.03 -12.27 0.62
C ALA A 154 -12.77 -10.77 0.50
N LEU A 155 -11.87 -10.38 -0.40
CA LEU A 155 -11.38 -9.00 -0.50
C LEU A 155 -11.52 -8.43 -1.90
N THR A 156 -12.01 -7.19 -1.96
CA THR A 156 -12.08 -6.40 -3.17
C THR A 156 -11.68 -4.96 -2.89
N TRP A 157 -11.05 -4.31 -3.86
CA TRP A 157 -10.66 -2.92 -3.76
C TRP A 157 -11.07 -2.14 -5.01
N LEU A 158 -11.47 -0.90 -4.81
CA LEU A 158 -11.56 0.12 -5.84
C LEU A 158 -10.48 1.15 -5.57
N LEU A 159 -9.59 1.35 -6.54
CA LEU A 159 -8.61 2.41 -6.52
C LEU A 159 -9.02 3.50 -7.52
N THR A 160 -8.94 4.76 -7.11
CA THR A 160 -9.04 5.92 -7.99
C THR A 160 -7.72 6.65 -7.95
N LEU A 161 -6.95 6.54 -9.03
CA LEU A 161 -5.71 7.28 -9.22
C LEU A 161 -6.07 8.61 -9.87
N GLU A 162 -5.90 9.69 -9.10
CA GLU A 162 -6.01 11.06 -9.62
C GLU A 162 -4.88 11.34 -10.60
N GLU A 163 -5.03 12.38 -11.43
CA GLU A 163 -3.96 12.78 -12.33
C GLU A 163 -2.68 13.12 -11.54
N PRO A 164 -1.56 12.40 -11.75
CA PRO A 164 -0.28 12.72 -11.13
C PRO A 164 0.23 14.09 -11.53
N HIS A 165 0.79 14.80 -10.55
CA HIS A 165 1.50 16.06 -10.74
C HIS A 165 2.97 15.90 -10.32
N ASP A 166 3.79 16.90 -10.65
CA ASP A 166 5.23 16.87 -10.36
C ASP A 166 5.52 16.69 -8.86
N LEU A 167 4.71 17.31 -8.00
CA LEU A 167 4.93 17.29 -6.55
C LEU A 167 4.31 16.07 -5.85
N ALA A 168 3.24 15.50 -6.40
CA ALA A 168 2.50 14.43 -5.75
C ALA A 168 1.64 13.59 -6.70
N THR A 169 1.37 12.37 -6.24
CA THR A 169 0.35 11.47 -6.80
C THR A 169 -0.65 11.12 -5.70
N ILE A 170 -1.95 11.20 -6.01
CA ILE A 170 -3.03 10.89 -5.05
C ILE A 170 -3.74 9.61 -5.50
N LEU A 171 -3.89 8.67 -4.56
CA LEU A 171 -4.63 7.43 -4.74
C LEU A 171 -5.71 7.31 -3.67
N HIS A 172 -6.97 7.29 -4.08
CA HIS A 172 -8.07 6.89 -3.21
C HIS A 172 -8.22 5.38 -3.24
N VAL A 173 -8.31 4.75 -2.08
CA VAL A 173 -8.47 3.30 -1.92
C VAL A 173 -9.73 3.04 -1.11
N THR A 174 -10.64 2.25 -1.67
CA THR A 174 -11.80 1.70 -0.95
C THR A 174 -11.72 0.19 -0.99
N GLY A 175 -11.39 -0.44 0.14
CA GLY A 175 -11.40 -1.88 0.33
C GLY A 175 -12.65 -2.36 1.03
N THR A 176 -13.20 -3.49 0.60
CA THR A 176 -14.28 -4.20 1.29
C THR A 176 -13.85 -5.61 1.61
N PHE A 177 -14.28 -6.10 2.76
CA PHE A 177 -13.93 -7.43 3.26
C PHE A 177 -15.14 -8.16 3.82
N GLU A 178 -15.15 -9.48 3.63
CA GLU A 178 -16.08 -10.42 4.27
C GLU A 178 -15.30 -11.58 4.87
N PHE A 179 -15.50 -11.88 6.14
CA PHE A 179 -14.90 -13.04 6.79
C PHE A 179 -15.54 -14.33 6.31
N THR A 180 -14.76 -15.24 5.73
CA THR A 180 -15.29 -16.49 5.17
C THR A 180 -15.41 -17.62 6.20
N GLU A 181 -14.86 -17.41 7.38
CA GLU A 181 -14.90 -18.32 8.53
C GLU A 181 -14.80 -17.55 9.86
N ASP A 182 -15.04 -18.24 10.98
CA ASP A 182 -14.87 -17.65 12.30
C ASP A 182 -13.37 -17.42 12.58
N VAL A 183 -13.05 -16.25 13.11
CA VAL A 183 -11.69 -15.78 13.39
C VAL A 183 -11.61 -15.22 14.81
N ILE A 184 -10.56 -15.61 15.53
CA ILE A 184 -10.28 -15.13 16.88
C ILE A 184 -8.97 -14.34 16.81
N PRO A 185 -9.02 -12.99 16.86
CA PRO A 185 -7.81 -12.17 16.96
C PRO A 185 -6.98 -12.54 18.19
N ASP A 186 -5.66 -12.53 18.05
CA ASP A 186 -4.74 -12.87 19.14
C ASP A 186 -4.84 -11.82 20.27
N PRO A 187 -5.20 -12.20 21.51
CA PRO A 187 -5.39 -11.24 22.59
C PRO A 187 -4.11 -10.51 22.98
N MET A 188 -2.95 -11.18 22.88
CA MET A 188 -1.66 -10.57 23.23
C MET A 188 -1.26 -9.50 22.21
N GLN A 189 -1.43 -9.77 20.91
CA GLN A 189 -1.23 -8.78 19.86
C GLN A 189 -2.31 -7.69 19.86
N THR A 190 -3.51 -7.98 20.39
CA THR A 190 -4.53 -6.93 20.57
C THR A 190 -4.06 -5.89 21.58
N ARG A 191 -3.42 -6.32 22.68
CA ARG A 191 -2.83 -5.41 23.69
C ARG A 191 -1.69 -4.56 23.14
N THR A 192 -1.00 -5.04 22.11
CA THR A 192 0.08 -4.30 21.44
C THR A 192 -0.35 -3.61 20.16
N PHE A 193 -1.66 -3.59 19.84
CA PHE A 193 -2.21 -2.92 18.65
C PHE A 193 -1.72 -3.55 17.33
N GLU A 194 -1.56 -4.87 17.29
CA GLU A 194 -1.00 -5.63 16.17
C GLU A 194 -1.97 -6.65 15.56
N SER A 195 -3.05 -6.99 16.29
CA SER A 195 -3.92 -8.12 15.92
C SER A 195 -4.82 -7.85 14.72
N VAL A 196 -5.30 -6.62 14.55
CA VAL A 196 -6.14 -6.21 13.41
C VAL A 196 -5.51 -5.00 12.76
N ARG A 197 -4.93 -5.20 11.57
CA ARG A 197 -4.21 -4.17 10.82
C ARG A 197 -5.02 -3.80 9.60
N LEU A 198 -5.60 -2.62 9.59
CA LEU A 198 -6.53 -2.19 8.54
C LEU A 198 -5.82 -1.87 7.21
N LEU A 199 -4.66 -1.24 7.30
CA LEU A 199 -3.73 -1.01 6.20
C LEU A 199 -2.30 -1.04 6.73
N GLN A 200 -1.34 -1.27 5.83
CA GLN A 200 0.06 -1.46 6.20
C GLN A 200 0.99 -0.86 5.16
N ILE A 201 2.17 -0.43 5.60
CA ILE A 201 3.26 0.08 4.77
C ILE A 201 4.51 -0.74 5.10
N SER A 202 5.23 -1.15 4.08
CA SER A 202 6.57 -1.76 4.16
C SER A 202 7.58 -0.79 3.60
N THR A 203 8.68 -0.60 4.32
CA THR A 203 9.74 0.37 3.99
C THR A 203 11.06 -0.04 4.67
N MET A 204 12.09 0.80 4.56
CA MET A 204 13.40 0.55 5.15
C MET A 204 13.85 1.74 6.02
N PHE A 205 14.36 1.43 7.20
CA PHE A 205 15.17 2.33 8.01
C PHE A 205 16.29 1.55 8.71
N ILE A 206 17.55 1.89 8.44
CA ILE A 206 18.72 1.31 9.12
C ILE A 206 19.37 2.35 10.02
N ASP A 207 19.60 3.54 9.48
CA ASP A 207 20.12 4.72 10.17
C ASP A 207 19.87 5.99 9.35
N ASN A 208 20.34 7.13 9.85
CA ASN A 208 20.19 8.46 9.26
C ASN A 208 20.85 8.62 7.88
N VAL A 209 21.60 7.65 7.38
CA VAL A 209 22.20 7.66 6.04
C VAL A 209 21.56 6.61 5.13
N ARG A 210 20.95 5.58 5.71
CA ARG A 210 20.45 4.38 5.03
C ARG A 210 18.98 4.17 5.37
N HIS A 211 18.11 4.80 4.61
CA HIS A 211 16.67 4.76 4.83
C HIS A 211 15.91 5.11 3.55
N ASP A 212 14.66 4.66 3.50
CA ASP A 212 13.64 5.13 2.56
C ASP A 212 12.65 6.10 3.24
N VAL A 213 12.57 6.06 4.57
CA VAL A 213 11.84 7.02 5.43
C VAL A 213 12.55 7.11 6.77
N ASP A 214 12.51 8.27 7.40
CA ASP A 214 13.21 8.59 8.63
C ASP A 214 12.29 9.08 9.76
N ALA A 215 10.99 9.25 9.50
CA ALA A 215 10.05 9.67 10.53
C ALA A 215 8.61 9.17 10.31
N LEU A 216 7.87 9.08 11.42
CA LEU A 216 6.42 8.95 11.46
C LEU A 216 5.81 10.18 12.11
N ARG A 217 4.88 10.82 11.41
CA ARG A 217 4.11 11.95 11.93
C ARG A 217 2.66 11.53 12.15
N LEU A 218 2.14 11.78 13.34
CA LEU A 218 0.77 11.47 13.75
C LEU A 218 0.01 12.77 13.95
N HIS A 219 -1.14 12.91 13.30
CA HIS A 219 -2.05 14.03 13.53
C HIS A 219 -3.03 13.61 14.62
N VAL A 220 -2.77 14.07 15.84
CA VAL A 220 -3.55 13.74 17.04
C VAL A 220 -4.54 14.88 17.33
N GLU A 221 -5.35 14.75 18.37
CA GLU A 221 -6.33 15.79 18.72
C GLU A 221 -5.61 17.11 19.06
N ASN A 222 -5.83 18.13 18.22
CA ASN A 222 -5.27 19.48 18.31
C ASN A 222 -3.73 19.58 18.27
N ASP A 223 -3.01 18.53 17.85
CA ASP A 223 -1.55 18.53 17.81
C ASP A 223 -1.00 17.60 16.72
N VAL A 224 0.29 17.76 16.40
CA VAL A 224 1.03 16.93 15.45
C VAL A 224 2.28 16.40 16.12
N VAL A 225 2.34 15.08 16.32
CA VAL A 225 3.47 14.42 16.95
C VAL A 225 4.37 13.81 15.87
N THR A 226 5.61 14.27 15.76
CA THR A 226 6.61 13.67 14.86
C THR A 226 7.58 12.81 15.67
N LEU A 227 7.70 11.54 15.29
CA LEU A 227 8.69 10.59 15.78
C LEU A 227 9.75 10.37 14.70
N SER A 228 10.94 10.95 14.88
CA SER A 228 12.11 10.59 14.09
C SER A 228 12.61 9.21 14.51
N TYR A 229 12.95 8.38 13.54
CA TYR A 229 13.57 7.09 13.78
C TYR A 229 15.04 7.26 14.15
N ASP A 230 15.49 6.39 15.04
CA ASP A 230 16.89 6.25 15.39
C ASP A 230 17.21 4.76 15.51
N SER A 231 18.45 4.38 15.17
CA SER A 231 18.89 2.99 15.18
C SER A 231 18.74 2.30 16.55
N SER A 232 18.75 3.06 17.66
CA SER A 232 18.51 2.54 19.01
C SER A 232 17.06 2.12 19.25
N LEU A 233 16.11 2.58 18.43
CA LEU A 233 14.69 2.21 18.50
C LEU A 233 14.39 0.88 17.81
N ALA A 234 15.39 0.24 17.20
CA ALA A 234 15.22 -1.04 16.53
C ALA A 234 14.68 -2.12 17.48
N ASN A 235 13.81 -2.97 16.95
CA ASN A 235 13.11 -4.03 17.66
C ASN A 235 12.16 -3.54 18.76
N LEU A 236 11.84 -2.24 18.80
CA LEU A 236 10.79 -1.68 19.64
C LEU A 236 9.53 -1.40 18.82
N LEU A 237 8.39 -1.55 19.48
CA LEU A 237 7.11 -1.17 18.90
C LEU A 237 6.88 0.33 19.10
N LEU A 238 6.77 1.06 18.00
CA LEU A 238 6.70 2.52 17.97
C LEU A 238 5.29 3.02 17.63
N PRO A 239 4.92 4.24 18.04
CA PRO A 239 5.58 4.98 19.12
C PRO A 239 5.51 4.20 20.45
N VAL A 240 6.48 4.43 21.34
CA VAL A 240 6.54 3.73 22.64
C VAL A 240 5.31 4.04 23.50
N THR A 241 4.80 5.27 23.39
CA THR A 241 3.52 5.69 23.94
C THR A 241 2.53 5.90 22.79
N PRO A 242 1.65 4.92 22.50
CA PRO A 242 0.65 5.03 21.45
C PRO A 242 -0.26 6.25 21.63
N ARG A 243 -0.54 6.94 20.53
CA ARG A 243 -1.51 8.05 20.47
C ARG A 243 -2.57 7.74 19.43
N SER A 244 -3.80 8.09 19.74
CA SER A 244 -4.91 8.03 18.80
C SER A 244 -4.80 9.17 17.80
N LEU A 245 -5.08 8.86 16.54
CA LEU A 245 -5.27 9.91 15.54
C LEU A 245 -6.50 10.75 15.89
N SER A 246 -6.52 12.00 15.41
CA SER A 246 -7.68 12.88 15.53
C SER A 246 -8.93 12.20 14.95
N PRO A 247 -10.03 12.05 15.71
CA PRO A 247 -11.24 11.41 15.21
C PRO A 247 -11.90 12.18 14.05
N ALA A 248 -11.76 13.51 14.03
CA ALA A 248 -12.32 14.36 12.99
C ALA A 248 -11.53 14.27 11.68
N MET A 249 -10.22 14.06 11.76
CA MET A 249 -9.34 13.97 10.60
C MET A 249 -8.19 12.98 10.86
N PRO A 250 -8.45 11.67 10.80
CA PRO A 250 -7.45 10.65 11.13
C PRO A 250 -6.39 10.57 10.03
N VAL A 251 -5.25 11.22 10.27
CA VAL A 251 -4.13 11.35 9.34
C VAL A 251 -2.81 10.94 9.99
N PHE A 252 -1.96 10.27 9.23
CA PHE A 252 -0.56 10.08 9.58
C PHE A 252 0.33 10.13 8.34
N ASP A 253 1.60 10.47 8.54
CA ASP A 253 2.58 10.59 7.48
C ASP A 253 3.77 9.64 7.75
N SER A 254 4.21 8.91 6.72
CA SER A 254 5.47 8.16 6.67
C SER A 254 6.46 8.97 5.84
N ILE A 255 7.40 9.61 6.53
CA ILE A 255 8.15 10.77 6.04
C ILE A 255 9.59 10.38 5.68
N HIS A 256 10.05 10.91 4.57
CA HIS A 256 11.46 11.11 4.28
C HIS A 256 11.75 12.61 4.40
N SER A 257 12.61 12.99 5.35
CA SER A 257 12.89 14.39 5.66
C SER A 257 14.03 14.99 4.83
N ASP A 258 14.88 14.15 4.23
CA ASP A 258 15.96 14.56 3.33
C ASP A 258 15.81 14.01 1.89
N ASP A 259 16.76 14.33 1.01
CA ASP A 259 16.81 13.90 -0.40
C ASP A 259 17.96 12.91 -0.69
N ALA A 260 18.59 12.34 0.35
CA ALA A 260 19.91 11.71 0.28
C ALA A 260 20.00 10.27 0.83
N GLY A 261 18.92 9.72 1.39
CA GLY A 261 18.86 8.36 1.92
C GLY A 261 19.38 7.28 0.95
N ARG A 262 20.31 6.41 1.40
CA ARG A 262 20.82 5.28 0.59
C ARG A 262 19.95 4.03 0.78
N PRO A 263 19.76 3.21 -0.27
CA PRO A 263 20.38 3.31 -1.60
C PRO A 263 19.55 4.11 -2.61
N ASN A 264 18.35 4.55 -2.24
CA ASN A 264 17.30 4.95 -3.17
C ASN A 264 17.22 6.45 -3.44
N GLY A 265 18.04 7.26 -2.77
CA GLY A 265 18.03 8.73 -2.84
C GLY A 265 16.69 9.27 -2.35
N ASN A 266 16.16 10.29 -3.03
CA ASN A 266 14.83 10.82 -2.76
C ASN A 266 13.74 9.77 -3.07
N THR A 267 13.22 9.17 -2.00
CA THR A 267 12.01 8.35 -1.96
C THR A 267 10.82 9.18 -1.46
N PRO A 268 9.60 8.86 -1.92
CA PRO A 268 8.43 9.66 -1.61
C PRO A 268 8.05 9.59 -0.13
N SER A 269 7.53 10.71 0.40
CA SER A 269 6.78 10.73 1.66
C SER A 269 5.32 10.37 1.40
N TYR A 270 4.71 9.57 2.27
CA TYR A 270 3.30 9.17 2.17
C TYR A 270 2.49 9.84 3.27
N ARG A 271 1.45 10.59 2.88
CA ARG A 271 0.35 10.97 3.77
C ARG A 271 -0.81 10.00 3.59
N ILE A 272 -1.29 9.44 4.68
CA ILE A 272 -2.46 8.56 4.70
C ILE A 272 -3.57 9.23 5.50
N ARG A 273 -4.69 9.48 4.84
CA ARG A 273 -5.93 9.91 5.48
C ARG A 273 -6.92 8.76 5.50
N ILE A 274 -7.41 8.37 6.67
CA ILE A 274 -8.51 7.42 6.77
C ILE A 274 -9.82 8.18 6.54
N ASN A 275 -10.56 7.78 5.51
CA ASN A 275 -11.80 8.44 5.11
C ASN A 275 -13.03 7.76 5.71
N SER A 276 -13.00 6.43 5.85
CA SER A 276 -14.10 5.66 6.41
C SER A 276 -13.62 4.31 6.92
N ILE A 277 -14.21 3.84 8.01
CA ILE A 277 -14.09 2.45 8.46
C ILE A 277 -15.47 1.96 8.85
N THR A 278 -15.84 0.77 8.38
CA THR A 278 -17.02 0.05 8.85
C THR A 278 -16.67 -1.41 9.10
N GLY A 279 -17.49 -2.09 9.89
CA GLY A 279 -17.33 -3.50 10.21
C GLY A 279 -17.08 -3.73 11.70
N PRO A 280 -16.45 -4.86 12.07
CA PRO A 280 -16.33 -5.28 13.46
C PRO A 280 -15.13 -4.62 14.13
N THR A 281 -14.94 -3.31 14.00
CA THR A 281 -13.87 -2.59 14.71
C THR A 281 -14.45 -1.39 15.44
N THR A 282 -13.90 -1.11 16.62
CA THR A 282 -14.39 -0.06 17.50
C THR A 282 -13.23 0.67 18.17
N GLY A 283 -13.50 1.86 18.70
CA GLY A 283 -12.52 2.65 19.44
C GLY A 283 -11.60 3.47 18.53
N PRO A 284 -10.55 4.08 19.11
CA PRO A 284 -9.68 5.01 18.39
C PRO A 284 -8.84 4.30 17.33
N ILE A 285 -8.49 5.05 16.29
CA ILE A 285 -7.53 4.63 15.27
C ILE A 285 -6.12 4.90 15.79
N MET A 286 -5.31 3.87 15.84
CA MET A 286 -3.91 3.93 16.28
C MET A 286 -2.99 3.60 15.12
N VAL A 287 -1.79 4.17 15.11
CA VAL A 287 -0.74 3.80 14.15
C VAL A 287 0.43 3.23 14.93
N ARG A 288 0.93 2.08 14.47
CA ARG A 288 2.16 1.49 15.01
C ARG A 288 3.19 1.31 13.91
N ALA A 289 4.45 1.30 14.33
CA ALA A 289 5.58 0.99 13.49
C ALA A 289 6.52 0.03 14.22
N PHE A 290 7.24 -0.79 13.47
CA PHE A 290 8.28 -1.67 13.99
C PHE A 290 9.33 -1.89 12.93
N PHE A 291 10.59 -1.90 13.32
CA PHE A 291 11.67 -2.27 12.42
C PHE A 291 12.71 -3.14 13.12
N ASN A 292 13.24 -4.13 12.41
CA ASN A 292 14.33 -4.95 12.91
C ASN A 292 15.67 -4.28 12.64
N SER A 293 16.66 -4.49 13.51
CA SER A 293 18.04 -4.13 13.19
C SER A 293 18.47 -4.85 11.91
N SER A 294 18.99 -4.11 10.94
CA SER A 294 19.43 -4.66 9.65
C SER A 294 20.66 -3.91 9.14
N ARG A 295 21.43 -4.55 8.28
CA ARG A 295 22.47 -3.90 7.46
C ARG A 295 22.22 -4.11 5.96
N ASN A 296 21.14 -4.80 5.60
CA ASN A 296 20.83 -5.17 4.24
C ASN A 296 20.01 -4.07 3.58
N LEU A 297 20.62 -3.36 2.63
CA LEU A 297 20.00 -2.28 1.84
C LEU A 297 18.97 -2.74 0.81
N ARG A 298 18.81 -4.06 0.63
CA ARG A 298 17.95 -4.63 -0.42
C ARG A 298 16.58 -5.04 0.10
N HIS A 299 16.40 -5.11 1.42
CA HIS A 299 15.17 -5.60 2.03
C HIS A 299 14.62 -4.56 2.99
N ASP A 300 13.34 -4.26 2.81
CA ASP A 300 12.51 -3.60 3.81
C ASP A 300 12.67 -4.33 5.15
N ASN A 301 13.02 -3.58 6.19
CA ASN A 301 13.12 -4.08 7.56
C ASN A 301 12.09 -3.43 8.47
N MET A 302 11.25 -2.56 7.93
CA MET A 302 10.34 -1.70 8.65
C MET A 302 8.90 -1.88 8.15
N GLY A 303 7.97 -2.02 9.10
CA GLY A 303 6.54 -2.04 8.84
C GLY A 303 5.83 -0.97 9.64
N LEU A 304 4.85 -0.31 9.02
CA LEU A 304 3.88 0.56 9.67
C LEU A 304 2.48 0.00 9.45
N TRP A 305 1.58 0.16 10.39
CA TRP A 305 0.19 -0.25 10.22
C TRP A 305 -0.79 0.57 11.03
N VAL A 306 -2.01 0.64 10.50
CA VAL A 306 -3.15 1.23 11.19
C VAL A 306 -3.89 0.11 11.92
N PHE A 307 -4.13 0.33 13.21
CA PHE A 307 -4.87 -0.57 14.07
C PHE A 307 -6.18 0.07 14.53
N GLN A 308 -7.21 -0.76 14.59
CA GLN A 308 -8.41 -0.48 15.35
C GLN A 308 -8.88 -1.78 16.00
N GLN A 309 -9.41 -1.70 17.22
CA GLN A 309 -9.71 -2.88 18.01
C GLN A 309 -10.90 -3.67 17.42
N GLY A 310 -10.66 -4.93 17.08
CA GLY A 310 -11.71 -5.89 16.73
C GLY A 310 -12.29 -6.60 17.96
N PRO A 311 -13.44 -7.29 17.83
CA PRO A 311 -14.01 -8.12 18.88
C PRO A 311 -13.12 -9.34 19.14
N ALA A 312 -13.29 -9.96 20.31
CA ALA A 312 -12.60 -11.20 20.66
C ALA A 312 -12.93 -12.37 19.71
N LEU A 313 -14.09 -12.31 19.04
CA LEU A 313 -14.52 -13.27 18.04
C LEU A 313 -15.18 -12.53 16.88
N ILE A 314 -14.70 -12.77 15.68
CA ILE A 314 -15.28 -12.30 14.43
C ILE A 314 -15.99 -13.48 13.78
N ARG A 315 -17.30 -13.37 13.59
CA ARG A 315 -18.12 -14.44 12.99
C ARG A 315 -17.95 -14.47 11.47
N LYS A 316 -18.02 -15.67 10.90
CA LYS A 316 -18.21 -15.87 9.46
C LYS A 316 -19.37 -15.02 8.94
N GLY A 317 -19.20 -14.43 7.76
CA GLY A 317 -20.16 -13.54 7.10
C GLY A 317 -20.11 -12.10 7.61
N THR A 318 -19.28 -11.80 8.62
CA THR A 318 -19.06 -10.42 9.05
C THR A 318 -18.42 -9.62 7.91
N THR A 319 -19.00 -8.47 7.57
CA THR A 319 -18.51 -7.59 6.52
C THR A 319 -18.00 -6.27 7.08
N GLY A 320 -17.12 -5.61 6.33
CA GLY A 320 -16.70 -4.25 6.60
C GLY A 320 -16.02 -3.60 5.41
N ASN A 321 -15.61 -2.35 5.60
CA ASN A 321 -14.86 -1.60 4.61
C ASN A 321 -13.79 -0.73 5.28
N ILE A 322 -12.79 -0.36 4.48
CA ILE A 322 -11.88 0.73 4.80
C ILE A 322 -11.69 1.60 3.56
N GLY A 323 -11.94 2.90 3.72
CA GLY A 323 -11.65 3.93 2.74
C GLY A 323 -10.49 4.79 3.24
N TYR A 324 -9.49 5.01 2.40
CA TYR A 324 -8.36 5.90 2.71
C TYR A 324 -7.80 6.56 1.46
N THR A 325 -7.13 7.69 1.64
CA THR A 325 -6.39 8.39 0.59
C THR A 325 -4.90 8.31 0.89
N VAL A 326 -4.11 7.99 -0.12
CA VAL A 326 -2.65 8.04 -0.08
C VAL A 326 -2.18 9.18 -0.97
N THR A 327 -1.44 10.12 -0.40
CA THR A 327 -0.72 11.14 -1.16
C THR A 327 0.77 10.81 -1.10
N ALA A 328 1.36 10.47 -2.24
CA ALA A 328 2.78 10.21 -2.39
C ALA A 328 3.47 11.44 -2.95
N SER A 329 4.23 12.16 -2.13
CA SER A 329 4.90 13.41 -2.52
C SER A 329 6.42 13.27 -2.65
N VAL A 330 7.04 14.21 -3.35
CA VAL A 330 8.51 14.27 -3.51
C VAL A 330 9.26 14.60 -2.22
N ASN A 331 8.59 15.16 -1.21
CA ASN A 331 9.12 15.44 0.13
C ASN A 331 7.98 15.76 1.12
N ALA A 332 8.31 15.85 2.41
CA ALA A 332 7.35 16.13 3.47
C ALA A 332 6.65 17.49 3.33
N HIS A 333 7.36 18.54 2.90
CA HIS A 333 6.79 19.89 2.73
C HIS A 333 5.68 19.93 1.68
N SER A 334 5.84 19.16 0.61
CA SER A 334 4.85 19.06 -0.45
C SER A 334 3.55 18.38 0.00
N LEU A 335 3.54 17.67 1.14
CA LEU A 335 2.31 17.10 1.70
C LEU A 335 1.35 18.16 2.22
N GLU A 336 1.85 19.34 2.61
CA GLU A 336 1.04 20.44 3.14
C GLU A 336 0.49 21.35 2.04
N ALA A 337 1.05 21.26 0.83
CA ALA A 337 0.66 22.05 -0.34
C ALA A 337 -0.43 21.39 -1.21
N VAL A 338 -0.82 20.15 -0.90
CA VAL A 338 -1.72 19.30 -1.69
C VAL A 338 -3.01 18.99 -0.96
#